data_AF-A0A2E9H117-F1
#
_entry.id   AF-A0A2E9H117-F1
#
_cell.length_a   1.000
_cell.length_b   1.000
_cell.length_c   1.000
_cell.angle_alpha   90.00
_cell.angle_beta   90.00
_cell.angle_gamma   90.00
#
_symmetry.space_group_name_H-M   'P 1'
#
loop_
_entity.id
_entity.type
_entity.pdbx_description
1 polymer ?
#
loop_
_entity_poly.entity_id
_entity_poly.type
_entity_poly.pdbx_seq_one_letter_code
_entity_poly.pdbx_strand_id
1 'polypeptide(L)'
;MSASLPHLPLENIEQWETRKVLKKTAEAHRFLAELKGVAASIPNEAILINTLSLQEAKNSSEIENIVTTHDELYKANLFEEALVNPATKEVQDYAIALKQAFATGECKNICVNGILSNIEEGYQNANIRQTHRSA
;
A
#
# COMPACT_ATOMS: atom_id res chain seq x y z
N MET A 1 3.99 24.65 18.99
CA MET A 1 3.52 23.88 20.16
C MET A 1 3.28 22.47 19.66
N SER A 2 4.18 21.53 19.96
CA SER A 2 4.00 20.12 19.61
C SER A 2 2.95 19.53 20.57
N ALA A 3 1.75 19.29 20.06
CA ALA A 3 0.74 18.55 20.81
C ALA A 3 1.28 17.12 21.04
N SER A 4 1.35 16.72 22.31
CA SER A 4 1.64 15.34 22.70
C SER A 4 0.50 14.46 22.21
N LEU A 5 0.81 13.50 21.33
CA LEU A 5 -0.17 12.54 20.83
C LEU A 5 -0.52 11.54 21.94
N PRO A 6 -1.81 11.22 22.15
CA PRO A 6 -2.20 10.21 23.11
C PRO A 6 -1.64 8.85 22.70
N HIS A 7 -1.09 8.11 23.65
CA HIS A 7 -0.56 6.76 23.42
C HIS A 7 -1.73 5.77 23.24
N LEU A 8 -1.59 4.81 22.33
CA LEU A 8 -2.55 3.71 22.18
C LEU A 8 -2.22 2.57 23.16
N PRO A 9 -3.20 1.94 23.83
CA PRO A 9 -4.64 2.12 23.68
C PRO A 9 -5.15 3.42 24.32
N LEU A 10 -6.19 4.00 23.72
CA LEU A 10 -6.86 5.18 24.27
C LEU A 10 -7.54 4.85 25.61
N GLU A 11 -7.59 5.84 26.50
CA GLU A 11 -8.38 5.73 27.73
C GLU A 11 -9.87 5.49 27.41
N ASN A 12 -10.53 4.67 28.24
CA ASN A 12 -11.94 4.29 28.10
C ASN A 12 -12.27 3.64 26.74
N ILE A 13 -11.43 2.73 26.24
CA ILE A 13 -11.59 2.09 24.92
C ILE A 13 -12.99 1.48 24.66
N GLU A 14 -13.63 0.95 25.70
CA GLU A 14 -14.98 0.37 25.66
C GLU A 14 -16.05 1.35 25.14
N GLN A 15 -15.86 2.67 25.34
CA GLN A 15 -16.84 3.67 24.88
C GLN A 15 -16.90 3.76 23.35
N TRP A 16 -15.87 3.29 22.65
CA TRP A 16 -15.78 3.31 21.19
C TRP A 16 -16.52 2.13 20.55
N GLU A 17 -16.84 1.08 21.32
CA GLU A 17 -17.66 -0.07 20.90
C GLU A 17 -19.17 0.26 20.88
N THR A 18 -19.51 1.36 20.23
CA THR A 18 -20.92 1.77 20.13
C THR A 18 -21.71 0.81 19.25
N ARG A 19 -23.02 0.70 19.50
CA ARG A 19 -23.95 -0.07 18.64
C ARG A 19 -23.80 0.29 17.15
N LYS A 20 -23.54 1.56 16.82
CA LYS A 20 -23.35 2.02 15.44
C LYS A 20 -22.07 1.45 14.84
N VAL A 21 -20.96 1.52 15.56
CA VAL A 21 -19.67 0.97 15.14
C VAL A 21 -19.76 -0.54 14.99
N LEU A 22 -20.24 -1.27 16.00
CA LEU A 22 -20.35 -2.74 15.98
C LEU A 22 -21.21 -3.25 14.83
N LYS A 23 -22.32 -2.57 14.49
CA LYS A 23 -23.14 -2.90 13.31
C LYS A 23 -22.36 -2.76 12.00
N LYS A 24 -21.53 -1.71 11.88
CA LYS A 24 -20.67 -1.50 10.71
C LYS A 24 -19.50 -2.47 10.66
N THR A 25 -18.91 -2.82 11.80
CA THR A 25 -17.89 -3.86 11.91
C THR A 25 -18.42 -5.21 11.42
N ALA A 26 -19.64 -5.59 11.82
CA ALA A 26 -20.26 -6.83 11.34
C ALA A 26 -20.48 -6.83 9.82
N GLU A 27 -20.95 -5.71 9.27
CA GLU A 27 -21.13 -5.53 7.82
C GLU A 27 -19.80 -5.62 7.05
N ALA A 28 -18.76 -4.91 7.52
CA ALA A 28 -17.43 -4.94 6.93
C ALA A 28 -16.80 -6.35 7.01
N HIS A 29 -16.92 -7.02 8.15
CA HIS A 29 -16.43 -8.39 8.33
C HIS A 29 -17.10 -9.37 7.37
N ARG A 30 -18.41 -9.23 7.12
CA ARG A 30 -19.12 -10.06 6.13
C ARG A 30 -18.52 -9.91 4.74
N PHE A 31 -18.33 -8.68 4.26
CA PHE A 31 -17.76 -8.43 2.93
C PHE A 31 -16.29 -8.86 2.82
N LEU A 32 -15.50 -8.70 3.88
CA LEU A 32 -14.13 -9.20 3.92
C LEU A 32 -14.08 -10.73 3.86
N ALA A 33 -14.99 -11.42 4.56
CA ALA A 33 -15.08 -12.88 4.50
C ALA A 33 -15.50 -13.38 3.11
N GLU A 34 -16.42 -12.68 2.46
CA GLU A 34 -16.83 -12.97 1.08
C GLU A 34 -15.66 -12.79 0.10
N LEU A 35 -14.95 -11.66 0.17
CA LEU A 35 -13.75 -11.41 -0.63
C LEU A 35 -12.69 -12.50 -0.40
N LYS A 36 -12.44 -12.87 0.85
CA LYS A 36 -11.48 -13.95 1.18
C LYS A 36 -11.88 -15.28 0.57
N GLY A 37 -13.18 -15.62 0.60
CA GLY A 37 -13.71 -16.83 -0.01
C GLY A 37 -13.59 -16.83 -1.53
N VAL A 38 -13.93 -15.73 -2.18
CA VAL A 38 -13.84 -15.58 -3.64
C VAL A 38 -12.37 -15.59 -4.09
N ALA A 39 -11.48 -14.87 -3.41
CA ALA A 39 -10.05 -14.84 -3.73
C ALA A 39 -9.44 -16.25 -3.72
N ALA A 40 -9.75 -17.06 -2.70
CA ALA A 40 -9.26 -18.44 -2.57
C ALA A 40 -9.77 -19.40 -3.66
N SER A 41 -10.81 -19.02 -4.41
CA SER A 41 -11.34 -19.80 -5.53
C SER A 41 -10.64 -19.52 -6.87
N ILE A 42 -9.81 -18.48 -6.93
CA ILE A 42 -9.14 -18.06 -8.16
C ILE A 42 -7.87 -18.91 -8.38
N PRO A 43 -7.68 -19.53 -9.56
CA PRO A 43 -6.54 -20.41 -9.83
C PRO A 43 -5.16 -19.76 -9.68
N ASN A 44 -5.09 -18.44 -9.86
CA ASN A 44 -3.87 -17.65 -9.69
C ASN A 44 -4.17 -16.33 -8.96
N GLU A 45 -4.07 -16.38 -7.63
CA GLU A 45 -4.27 -15.22 -6.75
C GLU A 45 -3.30 -14.06 -7.03
N ALA A 46 -2.13 -14.32 -7.65
CA ALA A 46 -1.17 -13.28 -7.97
C ALA A 46 -1.72 -12.23 -8.95
N ILE A 47 -2.74 -12.58 -9.74
CA ILE A 47 -3.44 -11.63 -10.62
C ILE A 47 -4.13 -10.56 -9.76
N LEU A 48 -4.85 -10.97 -8.70
CA LEU A 48 -5.52 -10.03 -7.80
C LEU A 48 -4.50 -9.14 -7.10
N ILE A 49 -3.44 -9.72 -6.54
CA ILE A 49 -2.42 -8.96 -5.82
C ILE A 49 -1.79 -7.90 -6.72
N ASN A 50 -1.37 -8.26 -7.94
CA ASN A 50 -0.76 -7.31 -8.86
C ASN A 50 -1.70 -6.16 -9.26
N THR A 51 -2.96 -6.48 -9.56
CA THR A 51 -3.94 -5.48 -9.99
C THR A 51 -4.42 -4.60 -8.84
N LEU A 52 -4.72 -5.19 -7.67
CA LEU A 52 -5.19 -4.46 -6.50
C LEU A 52 -4.10 -3.56 -5.92
N SER A 53 -2.85 -4.04 -5.85
CA SER A 53 -1.75 -3.23 -5.34
C SER A 53 -1.48 -1.99 -6.21
N LEU A 54 -1.61 -2.11 -7.54
CA LEU A 54 -1.44 -0.98 -8.44
C LEU A 54 -2.59 0.03 -8.33
N GLN A 55 -3.83 -0.45 -8.22
CA GLN A 55 -5.00 0.41 -8.04
C GLN A 55 -4.96 1.14 -6.69
N GLU A 56 -4.58 0.44 -5.62
CA GLU A 56 -4.42 1.02 -4.29
C GLU A 56 -3.34 2.10 -4.30
N ALA A 57 -2.15 1.80 -4.84
CA ALA A 57 -1.06 2.76 -4.94
C ALA A 57 -1.48 4.01 -5.71
N LYS A 58 -2.11 3.86 -6.88
CA LYS A 58 -2.58 5.00 -7.67
C LYS A 58 -3.59 5.85 -6.89
N ASN A 59 -4.61 5.22 -6.32
CA ASN A 59 -5.69 5.95 -5.64
C ASN A 59 -5.19 6.62 -4.35
N SER A 60 -4.29 5.97 -3.61
CA SER A 60 -3.64 6.56 -2.44
C SER A 60 -2.75 7.73 -2.82
N SER A 61 -1.97 7.61 -3.91
CA SER A 61 -1.12 8.69 -4.42
C SER A 61 -1.92 9.89 -4.94
N GLU A 62 -3.10 9.65 -5.53
CA GLU A 62 -3.98 10.71 -6.03
C GLU A 62 -4.49 11.62 -4.90
N ILE A 63 -4.73 11.07 -3.71
CA ILE A 63 -5.10 11.85 -2.51
C ILE A 63 -3.98 12.84 -2.12
N GLU A 64 -2.72 12.46 -2.35
CA GLU A 64 -1.52 13.26 -2.04
C GLU A 64 -1.09 14.19 -3.20
N ASN A 65 -1.95 14.39 -4.20
CA ASN A 65 -1.69 15.17 -5.43
C ASN A 65 -0.61 14.57 -6.36
N ILE A 66 -0.31 13.28 -6.25
CA ILE A 66 0.58 12.56 -7.16
C ILE A 66 -0.30 11.87 -8.21
N VAL A 67 -0.51 12.57 -9.34
CA VAL A 67 -1.44 12.13 -10.38
C VAL A 67 -0.70 11.47 -11.54
N THR A 68 -1.12 10.27 -11.90
CA THR A 68 -0.66 9.52 -13.09
C THR A 68 -1.81 8.74 -13.70
N THR A 69 -1.63 8.26 -14.92
CA THR A 69 -2.64 7.47 -15.64
C THR A 69 -2.36 5.98 -15.59
N HIS A 70 -3.40 5.17 -15.80
CA HIS A 70 -3.24 3.71 -15.90
C HIS A 70 -2.30 3.34 -17.06
N ASP A 71 -2.39 4.02 -18.20
CA ASP A 71 -1.56 3.76 -19.36
C ASP A 71 -0.06 4.00 -19.07
N GLU A 72 0.26 5.08 -18.34
CA GLU A 72 1.63 5.37 -17.90
C GLU A 72 2.15 4.30 -16.93
N LEU A 73 1.32 3.87 -15.97
CA LEU A 73 1.67 2.81 -15.02
C LEU A 73 1.92 1.47 -15.70
N TYR A 74 1.06 1.06 -16.64
CA TYR A 74 1.25 -0.17 -17.39
C TYR A 74 2.50 -0.13 -18.27
N LYS A 75 2.79 1.02 -18.90
CA LYS A 75 4.04 1.22 -19.67
C LYS A 75 5.26 1.14 -18.77
N ALA A 76 5.24 1.79 -17.61
CA ALA A 76 6.34 1.74 -16.65
C ALA A 76 6.62 0.33 -16.11
N ASN A 77 5.58 -0.51 -15.99
CA ASN A 77 5.73 -1.91 -15.58
C ASN A 77 6.30 -2.82 -16.68
N LEU A 78 6.19 -2.43 -17.96
CA LEU A 78 6.69 -3.20 -19.10
C LEU A 78 8.07 -2.71 -19.60
N PHE A 79 8.35 -1.42 -19.45
CA PHE A 79 9.54 -0.76 -19.98
C PHE A 79 10.16 0.13 -18.90
N GLU A 80 11.35 -0.24 -18.39
CA GLU A 80 12.09 0.58 -17.41
C GLU A 80 12.44 1.97 -17.96
N GLU A 81 12.58 2.09 -19.28
CA GLU A 81 12.86 3.36 -19.99
C GLU A 81 11.65 4.33 -20.00
N ALA A 82 10.45 3.86 -19.65
CA ALA A 82 9.23 4.69 -19.57
C ALA A 82 9.08 5.43 -18.23
N LEU A 83 9.99 5.25 -17.28
CA LEU A 83 10.03 5.97 -15.99
C LEU A 83 10.52 7.42 -16.13
N VAL A 84 10.04 8.14 -17.13
CA VAL A 84 10.35 9.55 -17.37
C VAL A 84 9.55 10.47 -16.44
N ASN A 85 8.37 10.01 -15.99
CA ASN A 85 7.50 10.76 -15.10
C ASN A 85 7.76 10.38 -13.63
N PRO A 86 8.22 11.33 -12.77
CA PRO A 86 8.42 11.10 -11.34
C PRO A 86 7.15 10.62 -10.62
N ALA A 87 5.97 11.10 -11.01
CA ALA A 87 4.71 10.69 -10.40
C ALA A 87 4.40 9.21 -10.66
N THR A 88 4.62 8.75 -11.91
CA THR A 88 4.45 7.34 -12.27
C THR A 88 5.45 6.45 -11.52
N LYS A 89 6.69 6.92 -11.35
CA LYS A 89 7.70 6.21 -10.56
C LYS A 89 7.29 6.06 -9.10
N GLU A 90 6.81 7.12 -8.47
CA GLU A 90 6.40 7.12 -7.08
C GLU A 90 5.23 6.14 -6.82
N VAL A 91 4.23 6.15 -7.70
CA VAL A 91 3.11 5.19 -7.64
C VAL A 91 3.59 3.74 -7.84
N GLN A 92 4.56 3.52 -8.73
CA GLN A 92 5.14 2.20 -8.95
C GLN A 92 5.95 1.72 -7.74
N ASP A 93 6.75 2.60 -7.14
CA ASP A 93 7.55 2.33 -5.95
C ASP A 93 6.63 1.97 -4.76
N TYR A 94 5.52 2.71 -4.59
CA TYR A 94 4.48 2.36 -3.61
C TYR A 94 3.91 0.95 -3.88
N ALA A 95 3.51 0.66 -5.12
CA ALA A 95 2.94 -0.65 -5.46
C ALA A 95 3.93 -1.81 -5.21
N ILE A 96 5.22 -1.58 -5.44
CA ILE A 96 6.29 -2.54 -5.13
C ILE A 96 6.41 -2.75 -3.62
N ALA A 97 6.49 -1.67 -2.83
CA ALA A 97 6.57 -1.74 -1.38
C ALA A 97 5.36 -2.47 -0.77
N LEU A 98 4.16 -2.22 -1.28
CA LEU A 98 2.93 -2.91 -0.86
C LEU A 98 3.01 -4.42 -1.12
N LYS A 99 3.47 -4.83 -2.30
CA LYS A 99 3.64 -6.25 -2.66
C LYS A 99 4.72 -6.93 -1.81
N GLN A 100 5.82 -6.24 -1.55
CA GLN A 100 6.92 -6.75 -0.72
C GLN A 100 6.48 -6.93 0.73
N ALA A 101 5.85 -5.93 1.34
CA ALA A 101 5.31 -6.01 2.69
C ALA A 101 4.30 -7.16 2.85
N PHE A 102 3.45 -7.37 1.83
CA PHE A 102 2.54 -8.51 1.81
C PHE A 102 3.29 -9.85 1.77
N ALA A 103 4.33 -9.97 0.95
CA ALA A 103 5.11 -11.20 0.79
C ALA A 103 5.96 -11.55 2.02
N THR A 104 6.52 -10.56 2.73
CA THR A 104 7.36 -10.78 3.92
C THR A 104 6.55 -11.17 5.16
N GLY A 105 5.23 -11.00 5.14
CA GLY A 105 4.37 -11.31 6.28
C GLY A 105 4.53 -10.34 7.45
N GLU A 106 5.23 -9.22 7.26
CA GLU A 106 5.27 -8.09 8.21
C GLU A 106 3.89 -7.44 8.38
N CYS A 107 2.98 -7.72 7.46
CA CYS A 107 1.55 -7.45 7.52
C CYS A 107 0.81 -8.34 8.52
N LYS A 108 1.13 -8.26 9.83
CA LYS A 108 0.36 -8.99 10.85
C LYS A 108 -0.95 -8.32 11.25
N ASN A 109 -1.10 -6.99 11.06
CA ASN A 109 -2.34 -6.26 11.36
C ASN A 109 -2.58 -5.02 10.47
N ILE A 110 -1.58 -4.15 10.26
CA ILE A 110 -1.70 -2.91 9.47
C ILE A 110 -0.43 -2.75 8.62
N CYS A 111 -0.59 -2.54 7.31
CA CYS A 111 0.51 -2.54 6.34
C CYS A 111 1.38 -1.27 6.36
N VAL A 112 1.03 -0.25 7.13
CA VAL A 112 1.68 1.07 7.05
C VAL A 112 3.17 1.01 7.38
N ASN A 113 3.58 0.32 8.45
CA ASN A 113 4.99 0.27 8.84
C ASN A 113 5.86 -0.57 7.88
N GLY A 114 5.30 -1.67 7.36
CA GLY A 114 5.98 -2.48 6.35
C GLY A 114 6.11 -1.74 5.01
N ILE A 115 5.10 -0.96 4.62
CA ILE A 115 5.17 -0.13 3.41
C ILE A 115 6.22 0.98 3.61
N LEU A 116 6.21 1.69 4.75
CA LEU A 116 7.16 2.77 5.02
C LEU A 116 8.62 2.29 5.03
N SER A 117 8.90 1.17 5.71
CA SER A 117 10.25 0.61 5.76
C SER A 117 10.74 0.17 4.37
N ASN A 118 9.90 -0.48 3.57
CA ASN A 118 10.25 -0.90 2.21
C ASN A 118 10.41 0.29 1.25
N ILE A 119 9.62 1.36 1.42
CA ILE A 119 9.77 2.61 0.66
C ILE A 119 11.11 3.27 1.01
N GLU A 120 11.44 3.39 2.30
CA GLU A 120 12.70 3.96 2.77
C GLU A 120 13.91 3.14 2.27
N GLU A 121 13.84 1.81 2.34
CA GLU A 121 14.87 0.91 1.83
C GLU A 121 15.02 1.03 0.30
N GLY A 122 13.90 1.17 -0.42
CA GLY A 122 13.87 1.43 -1.86
C GLY A 122 14.60 2.73 -2.23
N TYR A 123 14.35 3.83 -1.49
CA TYR A 123 15.06 5.09 -1.68
C TYR A 123 16.56 4.98 -1.38
N GLN A 124 16.96 4.30 -0.30
CA GLN A 124 18.38 4.10 0.04
C GLN A 124 19.11 3.30 -1.05
N ASN A 125 18.49 2.22 -1.55
CA ASN A 125 19.05 1.39 -2.61
C ASN A 125 19.13 2.13 -3.96
N ALA A 126 18.18 3.01 -4.27
CA ALA A 126 18.23 3.86 -5.46
C ALA A 126 19.36 4.89 -5.40
N ASN A 127 19.61 5.49 -4.24
CA ASN A 127 20.73 6.43 -4.03
C ASN A 127 22.09 5.74 -4.17
N ILE A 128 22.26 4.52 -3.64
CA ILE A 128 23.50 3.73 -3.76
C ILE A 128 23.80 3.37 -5.22
N ARG A 129 22.79 3.08 -6.04
CA ARG A 129 22.97 2.78 -7.47
C ARG A 129 23.34 4.01 -8.30
N GLN A 130 22.95 5.21 -7.89
CA GLN A 130 23.32 6.46 -8.58
C GLN A 130 24.78 6.87 -8.31
N THR A 131 25.28 6.68 -7.08
CA THR A 131 26.68 6.97 -6.72
C THR A 131 27.67 6.02 -7.40
N HIS A 132 27.30 4.77 -7.67
CA HIS A 132 28.16 3.83 -8.41
C HIS A 132 28.14 4.00 -9.95
N ARG A 133 27.19 4.76 -10.52
CA ARG A 133 27.11 5.01 -11.97
C ARG A 133 27.83 6.29 -12.41
N SER A 134 28.36 7.05 -11.45
CA SER A 134 29.00 8.37 -11.63
C SER A 134 30.50 8.39 -11.24
N ALA A 135 31.11 7.20 -11.10
CA ALA A 135 32.54 6.98 -10.94
C ALA A 135 33.05 6.07 -12.08
#